data_AF-D8MW40-F1
#
_entry.id   AF-D8MW40-F1
#
_cell.length_a   1.000
_cell.length_b   1.000
_cell.length_c   1.000
_cell.angle_alpha   90.00
_cell.angle_beta   90.00
_cell.angle_gamma   90.00
#
_symmetry.space_group_name_H-M   'P 1'
#
loop_
_entity.id
_entity.type
_entity.pdbx_description
1 polymer ?
#
loop_
_entity_poly.entity_id
_entity_poly.type
_entity_poly.pdbx_seq_one_letter_code
_entity_poly.pdbx_strand_id
1 'polypeptide(L)'
;MKKILMLALLMVGVPAYANQLFQPGPIYATNEDVGSMTDHNKAQYMVSYRISIFNPLDSAATLSKGCFVLFNRAGKEIVARGVELNLQQEFAPGESKTGTVYFFSDNEAIYTLPFVKWIESNSTENDPMPDVVSDLNVR
;
A
#
# COMPACT_ATOMS: atom_id res chain seq x y z
N MET A 1 54.22 -36.84 -18.24
CA MET A 1 53.45 -35.74 -18.85
C MET A 1 52.01 -35.80 -18.31
N LYS A 2 51.67 -35.02 -17.29
CA LYS A 2 50.32 -34.97 -16.71
C LYS A 2 49.57 -33.79 -17.34
N LYS A 3 48.50 -34.08 -18.08
CA LYS A 3 47.60 -33.09 -18.66
C LYS A 3 46.70 -32.56 -17.55
N ILE A 4 46.84 -31.29 -17.19
CA ILE A 4 45.93 -30.59 -16.27
C ILE A 4 44.75 -30.11 -17.12
N LEU A 5 43.59 -30.72 -16.91
CA LEU A 5 42.33 -30.31 -17.52
C LEU A 5 41.76 -29.17 -16.66
N MET A 6 41.82 -27.94 -17.16
CA MET A 6 41.13 -26.80 -16.54
C MET A 6 39.62 -26.92 -16.76
N LEU A 7 38.87 -27.02 -15.68
CA LEU A 7 37.42 -26.97 -15.65
C LEU A 7 36.99 -25.49 -15.58
N ALA A 8 36.53 -24.94 -16.70
CA ALA A 8 35.98 -23.58 -16.75
C ALA A 8 34.56 -23.58 -16.19
N LEU A 9 34.41 -23.08 -14.97
CA LEU A 9 33.12 -22.88 -14.31
C LEU A 9 32.47 -21.62 -14.91
N LEU A 10 31.56 -21.80 -15.88
CA LEU A 10 30.71 -20.73 -16.40
C LEU A 10 29.72 -20.31 -15.31
N MET A 11 30.10 -19.30 -14.53
CA MET A 11 29.18 -18.53 -13.70
C MET A 11 28.29 -17.71 -14.63
N VAL A 12 27.19 -18.30 -15.11
CA VAL A 12 26.09 -17.52 -15.70
C VAL A 12 25.40 -16.85 -14.52
N GLY A 13 25.91 -15.68 -14.13
CA GLY A 13 25.29 -14.84 -13.12
C GLY A 13 23.92 -14.41 -13.64
N VAL A 14 22.86 -14.98 -13.08
CA VAL A 14 21.53 -14.40 -13.22
C VAL A 14 21.59 -13.04 -12.53
N PRO A 15 21.33 -11.91 -13.21
CA PRO A 15 21.22 -10.64 -12.51
C PRO A 15 20.09 -10.79 -11.51
N ALA A 16 20.44 -10.75 -10.22
CA ALA A 16 19.46 -10.58 -9.16
C ALA A 16 18.90 -9.17 -9.33
N TYR A 17 17.79 -9.03 -10.07
CA TYR A 17 17.03 -7.80 -10.09
C TYR A 17 16.47 -7.62 -8.68
N ALA A 18 17.11 -6.76 -7.90
CA ALA A 18 16.52 -6.30 -6.65
C ALA A 18 15.24 -5.55 -7.02
N ASN A 19 14.09 -6.00 -6.50
CA ASN A 19 12.81 -5.33 -6.73
C ASN A 19 12.94 -3.89 -6.22
N GLN A 20 12.88 -2.94 -7.14
CA GLN A 20 12.99 -1.52 -6.80
C GLN A 20 11.72 -1.10 -6.04
N LEU A 21 11.88 -0.23 -5.04
CA LEU A 21 10.77 0.31 -4.27
C LEU A 21 10.52 1.77 -4.68
N PHE A 22 9.26 2.19 -4.69
CA PHE A 22 8.90 3.59 -4.89
C PHE A 22 7.77 4.07 -4.00
N GLN A 23 7.80 5.37 -3.67
CA GLN A 23 6.70 6.07 -3.03
C GLN A 23 5.64 6.42 -4.08
N PRO A 24 4.37 6.02 -3.91
CA PRO A 24 3.33 6.37 -4.87
C PRO A 24 3.01 7.88 -4.81
N GLY A 25 3.02 8.53 -5.98
CA GLY A 25 2.64 9.93 -6.11
C GLY A 25 2.72 10.43 -7.55
N PRO A 26 1.69 11.10 -8.10
CA PRO A 26 0.40 11.42 -7.48
C PRO A 26 -0.52 10.18 -7.28
N ILE A 27 -1.39 10.25 -6.27
CA ILE A 27 -2.46 9.27 -6.04
C ILE A 27 -3.76 9.85 -6.55
N TYR A 28 -4.40 9.18 -7.51
CA TYR A 28 -5.71 9.56 -7.98
C TYR A 28 -6.77 8.70 -7.29
N ALA A 29 -7.65 9.34 -6.53
CA ALA A 29 -8.76 8.69 -5.85
C ALA A 29 -10.08 9.18 -6.44
N THR A 30 -10.89 8.26 -6.93
CA THR A 30 -12.22 8.57 -7.49
C THR A 30 -13.23 7.53 -7.01
N ASN A 31 -14.51 7.85 -7.11
CA ASN A 31 -15.63 6.96 -6.77
C ASN A 31 -15.57 6.42 -5.33
N GLU A 32 -16.32 7.06 -4.44
CA GLU A 32 -16.56 6.57 -3.10
C GLU A 32 -17.79 5.67 -3.09
N ASP A 33 -17.65 4.44 -2.62
CA ASP A 33 -18.77 3.61 -2.20
C ASP A 33 -18.88 3.61 -0.68
N VAL A 34 -20.11 3.74 -0.18
CA VAL A 34 -20.44 3.72 1.24
C VAL A 34 -21.08 2.37 1.57
N GLY A 35 -20.68 1.78 2.69
CA GLY A 35 -21.35 0.59 3.21
C GLY A 35 -21.06 0.35 4.69
N SER A 36 -21.13 -0.92 5.06
CA SER A 36 -20.89 -1.39 6.42
C SER A 36 -20.10 -2.69 6.42
N MET A 37 -19.39 -2.94 7.51
CA MET A 37 -18.68 -4.19 7.76
C MET A 37 -19.05 -4.69 9.16
N THR A 38 -19.16 -6.00 9.31
CA THR A 38 -19.38 -6.64 10.60
C THR A 38 -18.23 -7.60 10.87
N ASP A 39 -17.50 -7.34 11.95
CA ASP A 39 -16.41 -8.19 12.42
C ASP A 39 -16.77 -8.77 13.80
N HIS A 40 -17.03 -10.07 13.89
CA HIS A 40 -17.40 -10.75 15.14
C HIS A 40 -18.49 -10.02 15.96
N ASN A 41 -19.58 -9.59 15.32
CA ASN A 41 -20.71 -8.79 15.87
C ASN A 41 -20.42 -7.30 16.12
N LYS A 42 -19.23 -6.80 15.79
CA LYS A 42 -18.92 -5.38 15.81
C LYS A 42 -19.26 -4.75 14.45
N ALA A 43 -20.33 -3.96 14.41
CA ALA A 43 -20.70 -3.19 13.22
C ALA A 43 -19.76 -1.98 13.07
N GLN A 44 -19.30 -1.75 11.83
CA GLN A 44 -18.42 -0.64 11.47
C GLN A 44 -18.92 0.01 10.19
N TYR A 45 -18.79 1.33 10.12
CA TYR A 45 -19.00 2.11 8.91
C TYR A 45 -17.85 1.86 7.94
N MET A 46 -18.14 1.73 6.64
CA MET A 46 -17.17 1.48 5.59
C MET A 46 -17.27 2.54 4.50
N VAL A 47 -16.11 2.99 4.02
CA VAL A 47 -15.98 3.69 2.73
C VAL A 47 -14.89 3.02 1.91
N SER A 48 -15.06 3.03 0.59
CA SER A 48 -14.01 2.56 -0.33
C SER A 48 -13.77 3.54 -1.45
N TYR A 49 -12.51 3.64 -1.87
CA TYR A 49 -12.08 4.50 -2.96
C TYR A 49 -11.42 3.68 -4.06
N ARG A 50 -11.73 4.00 -5.32
CA ARG A 50 -10.95 3.51 -6.46
C ARG A 50 -9.69 4.36 -6.60
N ILE A 51 -8.54 3.73 -6.39
CA ILE A 51 -7.22 4.35 -6.40
C ILE A 51 -6.45 3.96 -7.66
N SER A 52 -5.84 4.94 -8.33
CA SER A 52 -4.89 4.72 -9.42
C SER A 52 -3.51 5.25 -9.05
N ILE A 53 -2.49 4.41 -9.26
CA ILE A 53 -1.07 4.70 -9.00
C ILE A 53 -0.27 4.42 -10.27
N PHE A 54 0.70 5.28 -10.54
CA PHE A 54 1.64 5.18 -11.65
C PHE A 54 3.05 4.90 -11.14
N ASN A 55 3.77 3.99 -11.79
CA ASN A 55 5.20 3.79 -11.59
C ASN A 55 6.00 4.75 -12.50
N PRO A 56 6.67 5.78 -11.96
CA PRO A 56 7.43 6.74 -12.75
C PRO A 56 8.84 6.29 -13.10
N LEU A 57 9.26 5.09 -12.67
CA LEU A 57 10.61 4.58 -12.85
C LEU A 57 10.77 3.89 -14.20
N ASP A 58 12.01 3.84 -14.70
CA ASP A 58 12.39 3.11 -15.92
C ASP A 58 12.57 1.60 -15.68
N SER A 59 12.27 1.12 -14.47
CA SER A 59 12.40 -0.26 -14.01
C SER A 59 11.11 -0.75 -13.36
N ALA A 60 10.94 -2.07 -13.33
CA ALA A 60 9.85 -2.68 -12.58
C ALA A 60 10.04 -2.40 -11.09
N ALA A 61 8.96 -2.04 -10.40
CA ALA A 61 9.02 -1.60 -9.02
C ALA A 61 7.75 -1.93 -8.24
N THR A 62 7.90 -2.17 -6.94
CA THR A 62 6.78 -2.34 -6.01
C THR A 62 6.66 -1.10 -5.13
N LEU A 63 5.48 -0.87 -4.56
CA LEU A 63 5.32 0.17 -3.55
C LEU A 63 6.29 -0.07 -2.39
N SER A 64 6.92 1.00 -1.92
CA SER A 64 7.60 1.05 -0.63
C SER A 64 6.72 0.50 0.49
N LYS A 65 7.29 0.13 1.65
CA LYS A 65 6.46 -0.18 2.82
C LYS A 65 5.67 1.05 3.26
N GLY A 66 4.39 0.88 3.52
CA GLY A 66 3.49 1.98 3.89
C GLY A 66 2.03 1.58 3.81
N CYS A 67 1.15 2.56 3.98
CA CYS A 67 -0.29 2.34 3.98
C CYS A 67 -1.05 3.52 3.38
N PHE A 68 -2.24 3.22 2.87
CA PHE A 68 -3.20 4.24 2.49
C PHE A 68 -3.87 4.81 3.74
N VAL A 69 -4.07 6.13 3.74
CA VAL A 69 -4.73 6.86 4.82
C VAL A 69 -5.82 7.74 4.23
N LEU A 70 -7.01 7.60 4.76
CA LEU A 70 -8.15 8.47 4.53
C LEU A 70 -8.09 9.65 5.50
N PHE A 71 -8.15 10.87 5.00
CA PHE A 71 -7.96 12.07 5.82
C PHE A 71 -8.80 13.27 5.39
N ASN A 72 -8.87 14.27 6.25
CA ASN A 72 -9.40 15.59 5.93
C ASN A 72 -8.42 16.70 6.33
N ARG A 73 -8.73 17.95 5.94
CA ARG A 73 -7.89 19.12 6.26
C ARG A 73 -7.85 19.49 7.75
N ALA A 74 -8.73 18.91 8.57
CA ALA A 74 -8.74 19.10 10.01
C ALA A 74 -7.76 18.15 10.73
N GLY A 75 -7.08 17.25 10.01
CA GLY A 75 -6.09 16.33 10.56
C GLY A 75 -6.68 15.02 11.10
N LYS A 76 -7.96 14.73 10.84
CA LYS A 76 -8.53 13.41 11.14
C LYS A 76 -8.01 12.42 10.10
N GLU A 77 -7.53 11.27 10.56
CA GLU A 77 -6.90 10.24 9.74
C GLU A 77 -7.44 8.85 10.10
N ILE A 78 -7.57 7.98 9.09
CA ILE A 78 -7.97 6.58 9.23
C ILE A 78 -7.11 5.76 8.28
N VAL A 79 -6.39 4.76 8.82
CA VAL A 79 -5.59 3.84 8.01
C VAL A 79 -6.48 2.82 7.31
N ALA A 80 -6.17 2.52 6.05
CA ALA A 80 -6.87 1.47 5.30
C ALA A 80 -6.69 0.10 5.95
N ARG A 81 -7.73 -0.74 5.90
CA ARG A 81 -7.66 -2.15 6.34
C ARG A 81 -7.86 -3.15 5.21
N GLY A 82 -8.25 -2.70 4.02
CA GLY A 82 -8.33 -3.54 2.82
C GLY A 82 -7.71 -2.83 1.63
N VAL A 83 -6.89 -3.55 0.87
CA VAL A 83 -6.27 -3.06 -0.38
C VAL A 83 -6.35 -4.19 -1.38
N GLU A 84 -6.94 -3.93 -2.54
CA GLU A 84 -6.98 -4.92 -3.62
C GLU A 84 -5.57 -5.36 -4.02
N LEU A 85 -5.42 -6.68 -4.24
CA LEU A 85 -4.13 -7.32 -4.51
C LEU A 85 -3.40 -6.70 -5.71
N ASN A 86 -4.13 -6.20 -6.71
CA ASN A 86 -3.53 -5.58 -7.89
C ASN A 86 -2.59 -4.41 -7.52
N LEU A 87 -2.95 -3.61 -6.52
CA LEU A 87 -2.14 -2.48 -6.06
C LEU A 87 -0.91 -2.91 -5.24
N GLN A 88 -0.84 -4.17 -4.82
CA GLN A 88 0.27 -4.73 -4.03
C GLN A 88 1.29 -5.48 -4.88
N GLN A 89 1.00 -5.69 -6.17
CA GLN A 89 1.88 -6.39 -7.11
C GLN A 89 2.85 -5.43 -7.79
N GLU A 90 4.00 -5.95 -8.22
CA GLU A 90 5.02 -5.23 -8.99
C GLU A 90 4.43 -4.51 -10.21
N PHE A 91 4.80 -3.25 -10.39
CA PHE A 91 4.43 -2.39 -11.51
C PHE A 91 5.54 -2.45 -12.56
N ALA A 92 5.18 -2.69 -13.82
CA ALA A 92 6.10 -2.52 -14.94
C ALA A 92 6.53 -1.03 -15.07
N PRO A 93 7.65 -0.73 -15.77
CA PRO A 93 8.06 0.64 -16.04
C PRO A 93 6.94 1.42 -16.74
N GLY A 94 6.56 2.58 -16.19
CA GLY A 94 5.48 3.41 -16.73
C GLY A 94 4.07 2.81 -16.61
N GLU A 95 3.89 1.71 -15.88
CA GLU A 95 2.57 1.11 -15.68
C GLU A 95 1.72 1.97 -14.72
N SER A 96 0.42 2.04 -15.01
CA SER A 96 -0.57 2.48 -14.03
C SER A 96 -1.45 1.31 -13.61
N LYS A 97 -1.55 1.07 -12.30
CA LYS A 97 -2.51 0.12 -11.74
C LYS A 97 -3.63 0.84 -11.03
N THR A 98 -4.79 0.22 -11.06
CA THR A 98 -5.97 0.69 -10.36
C THR A 98 -6.52 -0.42 -9.47
N GLY A 99 -7.00 -0.05 -8.29
CA GLY A 99 -7.68 -0.97 -7.41
C GLY A 99 -8.44 -0.25 -6.30
N THR A 100 -9.25 -1.01 -5.58
CA THR A 100 -10.07 -0.50 -4.48
C THR A 100 -9.31 -0.55 -3.16
N VAL A 101 -9.45 0.51 -2.36
CA VAL A 101 -8.95 0.59 -0.99
C VAL A 101 -10.12 0.81 -0.05
N TYR A 102 -10.17 0.04 1.04
CA TYR A 102 -11.25 0.00 2.01
C TYR A 102 -10.82 0.57 3.37
N PHE A 103 -11.64 1.48 3.87
CA PHE A 103 -11.49 2.12 5.18
C PHE A 103 -12.72 1.84 6.03
N PHE A 104 -12.51 1.71 7.33
CA PHE A 104 -13.55 1.28 8.25
C PHE A 104 -13.41 1.98 9.60
N SER A 105 -14.52 2.39 10.21
CA SER A 105 -14.54 3.08 11.50
C SER A 105 -15.76 2.71 12.34
N ASP A 106 -15.63 2.78 13.66
CA ASP A 106 -16.78 2.71 14.57
C ASP A 106 -17.53 4.07 14.64
N ASN A 107 -17.02 5.09 13.97
CA ASN A 107 -17.55 6.46 13.98
C ASN A 107 -18.04 6.87 12.58
N GLU A 108 -19.31 7.25 12.48
CA GLU A 108 -19.99 7.67 11.24
C GLU A 108 -19.27 8.83 10.53
N ALA A 109 -18.51 9.65 11.26
CA ALA A 109 -17.75 10.74 10.67
C ALA A 109 -16.64 10.28 9.69
N ILE A 110 -16.44 8.97 9.46
CA ILE A 110 -15.66 8.47 8.31
C ILE A 110 -16.21 8.98 6.97
N TYR A 111 -17.53 9.15 6.84
CA TYR A 111 -18.18 9.66 5.62
C TYR A 111 -17.88 11.13 5.30
N THR A 112 -17.15 11.82 6.18
CA THR A 112 -16.75 13.22 6.01
C THR A 112 -15.29 13.38 5.60
N LEU A 113 -14.56 12.27 5.39
CA LEU A 113 -13.15 12.28 5.03
C LEU A 113 -13.00 12.10 3.51
N PRO A 114 -12.55 13.13 2.76
CA PRO A 114 -12.64 13.11 1.30
C PRO A 114 -11.33 12.81 0.56
N PHE A 115 -10.20 12.65 1.28
CA PHE A 115 -8.89 12.54 0.65
C PHE A 115 -8.18 11.26 1.03
N VAL A 116 -7.49 10.64 0.07
CA VAL A 116 -6.62 9.49 0.28
C VAL A 116 -5.17 9.89 0.02
N LYS A 117 -4.28 9.53 0.94
CA LYS A 117 -2.83 9.68 0.79
C LYS A 117 -2.12 8.36 1.08
N TRP A 118 -0.84 8.30 0.75
CA TRP A 118 0.06 7.25 1.19
C TRP A 118 0.99 7.79 2.27
N ILE A 119 1.22 7.00 3.32
CA ILE A 119 2.24 7.28 4.32
C ILE A 119 3.25 6.14 4.29
N GLU A 120 4.52 6.50 4.05
CA GLU A 120 5.63 5.55 4.17
C GLU A 120 5.73 5.05 5.61
N SER A 121 5.84 3.74 5.76
CA SER A 121 6.16 3.16 7.06
C SER A 121 7.67 3.22 7.26
N ASN A 122 8.09 3.90 8.31
CA ASN A 122 9.43 3.84 8.88
C ASN A 122 9.65 2.57 9.73
N SER A 123 8.71 1.61 9.70
CA SER A 123 8.74 0.39 10.50
C SER A 123 9.69 -0.68 9.93
N THR A 124 10.72 -1.03 10.70
CA THR A 124 11.68 -2.09 10.37
C THR A 124 11.06 -3.46 10.65
N GLU A 125 10.32 -4.02 9.68
CA GLU A 125 9.90 -5.44 9.52
C GLU A 125 9.19 -6.18 10.69
N ASN A 126 9.27 -5.71 11.94
CA ASN A 126 8.75 -6.34 13.16
C ASN A 126 7.84 -5.42 13.99
N ASP A 127 7.59 -4.21 13.52
CA ASP A 127 6.69 -3.29 14.22
C ASP A 127 5.27 -3.49 13.67
N PRO A 128 4.28 -3.74 14.55
CA PRO A 128 2.88 -3.82 14.14
C PRO A 128 2.51 -2.54 13.39
N MET A 129 1.68 -2.69 12.36
CA MET A 129 1.13 -1.55 11.62
C MET A 129 0.68 -0.51 12.65
N PRO A 130 1.19 0.73 12.61
CA PRO A 130 0.92 1.67 13.69
C PRO A 130 -0.59 1.84 13.80
N ASP A 131 -1.13 1.52 14.97
CA ASP A 131 -2.49 1.87 15.35
C ASP A 131 -2.56 3.39 15.40
N VAL A 132 -2.73 4.02 14.23
CA VAL A 132 -2.96 5.45 14.13
C VAL A 132 -4.42 5.67 14.47
N VAL A 133 -4.62 5.95 15.77
CA VAL A 133 -5.77 6.49 16.49
C VAL A 133 -6.75 5.46 17.10
N SER A 134 -6.36 4.97 18.29
CA SER A 134 -7.28 4.55 19.37
C SER A 134 -7.60 5.68 20.35
N ASP A 135 -7.34 6.95 20.00
CA ASP A 135 -7.64 8.11 20.86
C ASP A 135 -8.85 8.91 20.35
N LEU A 136 -10.05 8.44 20.70
CA LEU A 136 -11.19 9.31 21.00
C LEU A 136 -11.71 8.96 22.38
N ASN A 137 -10.89 9.28 23.38
CA ASN A 137 -11.34 9.49 24.74
C ASN A 137 -12.06 10.86 24.78
N VAL A 138 -13.35 10.88 24.44
CA VAL A 138 -14.21 12.04 24.67
C VAL A 138 -15.11 11.71 25.85
N ARG A 139 -14.79 12.35 26.98
CA ARG A 139 -15.68 12.49 28.14
C ARG A 139 -16.93 13.26 27.78
#